data_AF-A0A660RKE6-F1
#
_entry.id   AF-A0A660RKE6-F1
#
_cell.length_a   1.000
_cell.length_b   1.000
_cell.length_c   1.000
_cell.angle_alpha   90.00
_cell.angle_beta   90.00
_cell.angle_gamma   90.00
#
_symmetry.space_group_name_H-M   'P 1'
#
loop_
_entity.id
_entity.type
_entity.pdbx_description
1 polymer ?
#
loop_
_entity_poly.entity_id
_entity_poly.type
_entity_poly.pdbx_seq_one_letter_code
_entity_poly.pdbx_strand_id
1 'polypeptide(L)'
;MSKVADVISNIPDENLRKYLTAFAKALEEDLGINAVGKIEFQRFERTVEAGFDKVNKAITELAEAQKRTEERVDELAEAQKRTEERLTRLETAVAKLAEAQKRTEERVDELAEAQKRTEERLTRLETAVAKLAEAQKRTEERVTRLETAVAELAEAQKRTEESVNKLAKAVDRLDRKMMALGARWGLDSEQSFRNGMQMVVEDLGYKVENIVFPDEEGVVFGDKAQVEIDCVVKNGKTIAIEIKSSVNKGDLAAFRRKVDLYERIFEKKIDELLVISPFIDPRATVLAHKLDIKLATSEKGLDEI
;
A
#
# COMPACT_ATOMS: atom_id res chain seq x y z
N MET A 1 49.40 3.49 135.01
CA MET A 1 50.12 3.10 133.78
C MET A 1 49.98 1.63 133.40
N SER A 2 50.04 0.62 134.31
CA SER A 2 49.89 -0.80 133.89
C SER A 2 48.60 -1.06 133.09
N LYS A 3 47.46 -0.53 133.54
CA LYS A 3 46.18 -0.70 132.84
C LYS A 3 46.11 -0.06 131.44
N VAL A 4 46.84 1.04 131.18
CA VAL A 4 46.81 1.72 129.87
C VAL A 4 47.75 1.02 128.88
N ALA A 5 48.93 0.61 129.34
CA ALA A 5 49.85 -0.20 128.54
C ALA A 5 49.25 -1.57 128.17
N ASP A 6 48.51 -2.19 129.10
CA ASP A 6 47.80 -3.45 128.85
C ASP A 6 46.64 -3.30 127.86
N VAL A 7 45.98 -2.14 127.80
CA VAL A 7 44.93 -1.87 126.81
C VAL A 7 45.55 -1.63 125.43
N ILE A 8 46.63 -0.84 125.34
CA ILE A 8 47.30 -0.55 124.08
C ILE A 8 47.91 -1.83 123.48
N SER A 9 48.52 -2.70 124.30
CA SER A 9 49.17 -3.94 123.82
C SER A 9 48.19 -4.93 123.17
N ASN A 10 46.91 -4.87 123.54
CA ASN A 10 45.83 -5.72 123.03
C ASN A 10 45.14 -5.18 121.77
N ILE A 11 45.51 -3.99 121.27
CA ILE A 11 44.96 -3.43 120.03
C ILE A 11 45.55 -4.19 118.82
N PRO A 12 44.75 -4.84 117.95
CA PRO A 12 45.29 -5.69 116.88
C PRO A 12 46.13 -4.92 115.85
N ASP A 13 45.71 -3.70 115.49
CA ASP A 13 46.38 -2.86 114.50
C ASP A 13 47.74 -2.36 115.02
N GLU A 14 48.81 -2.75 114.34
CA GLU A 14 50.19 -2.43 114.73
C GLU A 14 50.52 -0.94 114.62
N ASN A 15 49.97 -0.25 113.61
CA ASN A 15 50.17 1.18 113.44
C ASN A 15 49.45 1.95 114.54
N LEU A 16 48.19 1.59 114.82
CA LEU A 16 47.41 2.20 115.90
C LEU A 16 48.08 1.97 117.26
N ARG A 17 48.61 0.77 117.49
CA ARG A 17 49.43 0.46 118.67
C ARG A 17 50.62 1.39 118.79
N LYS A 18 51.37 1.58 117.70
CA LYS A 18 52.59 2.38 117.67
C LYS A 18 52.29 3.87 117.92
N TYR A 19 51.24 4.41 117.29
CA TYR A 19 50.79 5.78 117.52
C TYR A 19 50.29 6.00 118.94
N LEU A 20 49.46 5.10 119.47
CA LEU A 20 48.93 5.21 120.83
C LEU A 20 50.02 5.02 121.90
N THR A 21 51.01 4.17 121.63
CA THR A 21 52.19 4.01 122.51
C THR A 21 53.04 5.27 122.50
N ALA A 22 53.32 5.85 121.32
CA ALA A 22 54.07 7.10 121.20
C ALA A 22 53.32 8.28 121.85
N PHE A 23 52.00 8.33 121.68
CA PHE A 23 51.13 9.33 122.29
C PHE A 23 51.06 9.20 123.82
N ALA A 24 50.92 7.98 124.35
CA ALA A 24 50.96 7.71 125.78
C ALA A 24 52.31 8.09 126.41
N LYS A 25 53.40 7.90 125.67
CA LYS A 25 54.76 8.26 126.09
C LYS A 25 54.99 9.78 126.06
N ALA A 26 54.50 10.47 125.03
CA ALA A 26 54.56 11.93 124.93
C ALA A 26 53.74 12.61 126.04
N LEU A 27 52.57 12.04 126.40
CA LEU A 27 51.79 12.48 127.56
C LEU A 27 52.54 12.31 128.89
N GLU A 28 53.44 11.33 128.98
CA GLU A 28 54.23 11.05 130.18
C GLU A 28 55.40 12.04 130.33
N GLU A 29 55.98 12.49 129.22
CA GLU A 29 57.10 13.44 129.17
C GLU A 29 56.67 14.91 129.37
N ASP A 30 55.52 15.35 128.84
CA ASP A 30 55.09 16.76 128.90
C ASP A 30 54.32 17.17 130.18
N LEU A 31 53.76 16.23 130.95
CA LEU A 31 52.75 16.54 131.99
C LEU A 31 53.15 16.32 133.47
N GLY A 32 54.42 16.09 133.80
CA GLY A 32 54.99 16.09 135.17
C GLY A 32 53.97 16.00 136.33
N ILE A 33 53.42 14.81 136.58
CA ILE A 33 52.15 14.64 137.30
C ILE A 33 52.29 14.91 138.82
N ASN A 34 51.88 16.11 139.25
CA ASN A 34 51.33 16.37 140.59
C ASN A 34 50.01 17.16 140.44
N ALA A 35 48.89 16.54 140.84
CA ALA A 35 47.60 17.16 141.13
C ALA A 35 46.80 17.93 140.03
N VAL A 36 47.10 17.80 138.73
CA VAL A 36 46.21 18.21 137.61
C VAL A 36 45.75 16.99 136.75
N GLY A 37 45.88 15.77 137.28
CA GLY A 37 45.82 14.52 136.49
C GLY A 37 44.46 13.85 136.23
N LYS A 38 43.34 14.58 136.16
CA LYS A 38 42.03 13.95 135.81
C LYS A 38 41.14 14.81 134.93
N ILE A 39 41.09 16.12 135.20
CA ILE A 39 40.25 17.07 134.44
C ILE A 39 40.82 17.29 133.03
N GLU A 40 42.14 17.43 132.89
CA GLU A 40 42.78 17.61 131.58
C GLU A 40 42.69 16.37 130.71
N PHE A 41 42.84 15.18 131.30
CA PHE A 41 42.66 13.92 130.58
C PHE A 41 41.21 13.71 130.13
N GLN A 42 40.21 14.01 130.98
CA GLN A 42 38.80 13.98 130.58
C GLN A 42 38.48 15.00 129.47
N ARG A 43 39.15 16.15 129.46
CA ARG A 43 39.02 17.16 128.39
C ARG A 43 39.64 16.67 127.09
N PHE A 44 40.78 16.00 127.16
CA PHE A 44 41.41 15.36 126.02
C PHE A 44 40.55 14.22 125.46
N GLU A 45 40.04 13.32 126.31
CA GLU A 45 39.15 12.21 125.95
C GLU A 45 37.90 12.72 125.21
N ARG A 46 37.22 13.75 125.75
CA ARG A 46 36.09 14.40 125.07
C ARG A 46 36.46 15.01 123.71
N THR A 47 37.67 15.58 123.60
CA THR A 47 38.14 16.20 122.36
C THR A 47 38.45 15.13 121.30
N VAL A 48 39.01 14.00 121.72
CA VAL A 48 39.28 12.84 120.87
C VAL A 48 38.01 12.15 120.45
N GLU A 49 37.08 11.89 121.36
CA GLU A 49 35.74 11.35 121.04
C GLU A 49 35.02 12.25 120.05
N ALA A 50 34.97 13.57 120.30
CA ALA A 50 34.38 14.51 119.36
C ALA A 50 35.12 14.55 118.00
N GLY A 51 36.43 14.30 117.98
CA GLY A 51 37.23 14.16 116.76
C GLY A 51 36.89 12.88 116.00
N PHE A 52 36.81 11.74 116.68
CA PHE A 52 36.40 10.45 116.11
C PHE A 52 34.97 10.50 115.59
N ASP A 53 34.03 11.13 116.30
CA ASP A 53 32.65 11.31 115.85
C ASP A 53 32.58 12.13 114.56
N LYS A 54 33.37 13.21 114.47
CA LYS A 54 33.47 14.02 113.24
C LYS A 54 34.05 13.22 112.07
N VAL A 55 35.09 12.42 112.32
CA VAL A 55 35.71 11.57 111.30
C VAL A 55 34.74 10.47 110.86
N ASN A 56 34.07 9.78 111.78
CA ASN A 56 33.07 8.76 111.47
C ASN A 56 31.90 9.33 110.67
N LYS A 57 31.45 10.55 111.02
CA LYS A 57 30.43 11.27 110.25
C LYS A 57 30.92 11.58 108.83
N ALA A 58 32.13 12.11 108.69
CA ALA A 58 32.73 12.38 107.37
C ALA A 58 32.91 11.10 106.54
N ILE A 59 33.33 9.99 107.14
CA ILE A 59 33.44 8.67 106.49
C ILE A 59 32.07 8.19 106.02
N THR A 60 31.02 8.37 106.82
CA THR A 60 29.65 7.99 106.46
C THR A 60 29.15 8.83 105.28
N GLU A 61 29.35 10.16 105.34
CA GLU A 61 28.98 11.07 104.24
C GLU A 61 29.77 10.77 102.95
N LEU A 62 31.05 10.40 103.07
CA LEU A 62 31.89 9.95 101.94
C LEU A 62 31.38 8.64 101.35
N ALA A 63 31.01 7.66 102.18
CA ALA A 63 30.45 6.39 101.72
C ALA A 63 29.11 6.60 100.97
N GLU A 64 28.25 7.50 101.47
CA GLU A 64 27.02 7.88 100.79
C GLU A 64 27.28 8.64 99.48
N ALA A 65 28.27 9.54 99.45
CA ALA A 65 28.68 10.22 98.22
C ALA A 65 29.27 9.25 97.19
N GLN A 66 30.06 8.27 97.63
CA GLN A 66 30.60 7.22 96.78
C GLN A 66 29.47 6.37 96.18
N LYS A 67 28.53 5.89 97.01
CA LYS A 67 27.37 5.12 96.53
C LYS A 67 26.57 5.88 95.47
N ARG A 68 26.28 7.17 95.70
CA ARG A 68 25.58 8.02 94.70
C ARG A 68 26.40 8.21 93.42
N THR A 69 27.72 8.17 93.51
CA THR A 69 28.59 8.27 92.34
C THR A 69 28.58 6.96 91.55
N GLU A 70 28.64 5.82 92.22
CA GLU A 70 28.49 4.49 91.60
C GLU A 70 27.14 4.38 90.87
N GLU A 71 26.03 4.77 91.51
CA GLU A 71 24.71 4.79 90.88
C GLU A 71 24.67 5.67 89.60
N ARG A 72 25.30 6.85 89.63
CA ARG A 72 25.40 7.73 88.44
C ARG A 72 26.27 7.14 87.34
N VAL A 73 27.34 6.43 87.70
CA VAL A 73 28.22 5.76 86.72
C VAL A 73 27.46 4.63 86.04
N ASP A 74 26.65 3.86 86.77
CA ASP A 74 25.80 2.81 86.22
C ASP A 74 24.74 3.39 85.26
N GLU A 75 24.06 4.47 85.65
CA GLU A 75 23.11 5.19 84.78
C GLU A 75 23.77 5.70 83.49
N LEU A 76 25.00 6.22 83.57
CA LEU A 76 25.76 6.66 82.41
C LEU A 76 26.17 5.49 81.51
N ALA A 77 26.58 4.37 82.07
CA ALA A 77 26.91 3.16 81.32
C ALA A 77 25.68 2.63 80.56
N GLU A 78 24.50 2.62 81.18
CA GLU A 78 23.25 2.25 80.51
C GLU A 78 22.85 3.25 79.41
N ALA A 79 23.02 4.55 79.66
CA ALA A 79 22.78 5.59 78.65
C ALA A 79 23.73 5.47 77.46
N GLN A 80 25.01 5.14 77.71
CA GLN A 80 26.00 4.89 76.68
C GLN A 80 25.62 3.67 75.84
N LYS A 81 25.29 2.54 76.48
CA LYS A 81 24.84 1.32 75.79
C LYS A 81 23.63 1.58 74.88
N ARG A 82 22.62 2.31 75.38
CA ARG A 82 21.46 2.71 74.56
C ARG A 82 21.84 3.59 73.39
N THR A 83 22.86 4.43 73.54
CA THR A 83 23.36 5.30 72.46
C THR A 83 24.09 4.48 71.40
N GLU A 84 24.94 3.54 71.80
CA GLU A 84 25.63 2.61 70.89
C GLU A 84 24.63 1.78 70.08
N GLU A 85 23.59 1.23 70.72
CA GLU A 85 22.52 0.51 70.03
C GLU A 85 21.78 1.39 69.00
N ARG A 86 21.54 2.66 69.32
CA ARG A 86 20.93 3.63 68.39
C ARG A 86 21.86 3.95 67.22
N LEU A 87 23.16 4.08 67.46
CA LEU A 87 24.15 4.31 66.41
C LEU A 87 24.22 3.14 65.44
N THR A 88 24.27 1.89 65.92
CA THR A 88 24.26 0.71 65.05
C THR A 88 22.99 0.62 64.19
N ARG A 89 21.83 0.98 64.76
CA ARG A 89 20.56 1.05 63.99
C ARG A 89 20.61 2.13 62.93
N LEU A 90 21.19 3.29 63.26
CA LEU A 90 21.35 4.40 62.31
C LEU A 90 22.30 4.04 61.18
N GLU A 91 23.44 3.43 61.47
CA GLU A 91 24.40 2.93 60.46
C GLU A 91 23.72 1.95 59.50
N THR A 92 22.94 1.02 60.04
CA THR A 92 22.16 0.06 59.23
C THR A 92 21.12 0.77 58.35
N ALA A 93 20.43 1.79 58.88
CA ALA A 93 19.44 2.55 58.12
C ALA A 93 20.10 3.36 57.00
N VAL A 94 21.24 4.00 57.26
CA VAL A 94 22.03 4.75 56.28
C VAL A 94 22.54 3.82 55.18
N ALA A 95 23.04 2.63 55.52
CA ALA A 95 23.48 1.64 54.53
C ALA A 95 22.33 1.21 53.59
N LYS A 96 21.14 0.96 54.14
CA LYS A 96 19.95 0.62 53.35
C LYS A 96 19.50 1.78 52.44
N LEU A 97 19.58 3.01 52.92
CA LEU A 97 19.27 4.19 52.12
C LEU A 97 20.27 4.39 50.98
N ALA A 98 21.55 4.18 51.21
CA ALA A 98 22.58 4.24 50.17
C ALA A 98 22.35 3.19 49.07
N GLU A 99 21.98 1.96 49.45
CA GLU A 99 21.63 0.91 48.48
C GLU A 99 20.36 1.26 47.68
N ALA A 100 19.32 1.76 48.36
CA ALA A 100 18.09 2.20 47.69
C ALA A 100 18.33 3.38 46.74
N GLN A 101 19.21 4.32 47.12
CA GLN A 101 19.63 5.43 46.26
C GLN A 101 20.35 4.90 45.02
N LYS A 102 21.34 4.02 45.17
CA LYS A 102 22.05 3.42 44.04
C LYS A 102 21.10 2.71 43.06
N ARG A 103 20.15 1.92 43.57
CA ARG A 103 19.12 1.28 42.74
C ARG A 103 18.21 2.27 42.02
N THR A 104 18.00 3.44 42.60
CA THR A 104 17.19 4.50 41.98
C THR A 104 17.98 5.19 40.88
N GLU A 105 19.25 5.47 41.09
CA GLU A 105 20.17 6.02 40.08
C GLU A 105 20.25 5.08 38.86
N GLU A 106 20.46 3.78 39.09
CA GLU A 106 20.46 2.77 38.01
C GLU A 106 19.16 2.77 37.19
N ARG A 107 17.99 2.89 37.84
CA ARG A 107 16.69 2.97 37.16
C ARG A 107 16.52 4.27 36.37
N VAL A 108 17.05 5.38 36.87
CA VAL A 108 17.00 6.67 36.17
C VAL A 108 17.85 6.59 34.89
N ASP A 109 19.03 5.98 34.96
CA ASP A 109 19.89 5.77 33.80
C ASP A 109 19.23 4.87 32.74
N GLU A 110 18.59 3.78 33.16
CA GLU A 110 17.82 2.91 32.26
C GLU A 110 16.66 3.65 31.58
N LEU A 111 15.97 4.52 32.32
CA LEU A 111 14.89 5.35 31.78
C LEU A 111 15.43 6.39 30.79
N ALA A 112 16.56 7.03 31.08
CA ALA A 112 17.20 7.98 30.17
C ALA A 112 17.60 7.31 28.84
N GLU A 113 18.17 6.12 28.88
CA GLU A 113 18.51 5.34 27.67
C GLU A 113 17.25 4.84 26.93
N ALA A 114 16.18 4.47 27.64
CA ALA A 114 14.91 4.15 27.00
C ALA A 114 14.27 5.37 26.31
N GLN A 115 14.37 6.55 26.94
CA GLN A 115 13.89 7.80 26.37
C GLN A 115 14.68 8.17 25.11
N LYS A 116 16.02 8.12 25.16
CA LYS A 116 16.88 8.38 24.00
C LYS A 116 16.56 7.47 22.81
N ARG A 117 16.39 6.16 23.05
CA ARG A 117 15.97 5.21 22.01
C ARG A 117 14.58 5.55 21.43
N THR A 118 13.68 6.08 22.24
CA THR A 118 12.35 6.50 21.80
C THR A 118 12.41 7.74 20.94
N GLU A 119 13.20 8.74 21.34
CA GLU A 119 13.45 9.96 20.55
C GLU A 119 14.08 9.62 19.19
N GLU A 120 15.07 8.74 19.13
CA GLU A 120 15.65 8.28 17.86
C GLU A 120 14.61 7.60 16.95
N ARG A 121 13.70 6.80 17.52
CA ARG A 121 12.61 6.17 16.76
C ARG A 121 11.61 7.20 16.25
N LEU A 122 11.30 8.24 17.04
CA LEU A 122 10.43 9.33 16.62
C LEU A 122 11.04 10.11 15.45
N THR A 123 12.31 10.48 15.51
CA THR A 123 13.00 11.17 14.41
C THR A 123 13.00 10.35 13.12
N ARG A 124 13.19 9.02 13.22
CA ARG A 124 13.08 8.12 12.06
C ARG A 124 11.66 8.07 11.50
N LEU A 125 10.65 8.07 12.37
CA LEU A 125 9.25 8.08 11.96
C LEU A 125 8.88 9.40 11.27
N GLU A 126 9.27 10.54 11.83
CA GLU A 126 9.08 11.86 11.21
C GLU A 126 9.70 11.92 9.81
N THR A 127 10.92 11.41 9.66
CA THR A 127 11.59 11.32 8.36
C THR A 127 10.82 10.43 7.38
N ALA A 128 10.30 9.29 7.83
CA ALA A 128 9.52 8.38 7.00
C ALA A 128 8.18 9.02 6.56
N VAL A 129 7.49 9.70 7.48
CA VAL A 129 6.26 10.44 7.20
C VAL A 129 6.49 11.56 6.19
N ALA A 130 7.59 12.31 6.33
CA ALA A 130 7.96 13.35 5.36
C ALA A 130 8.18 12.79 3.95
N LYS A 131 8.89 11.65 3.83
CA LYS A 131 9.08 10.95 2.54
C LYS A 131 7.77 10.45 1.93
N LEU A 132 6.86 9.94 2.77
CA LEU A 132 5.54 9.50 2.31
C LEU A 132 4.70 10.67 1.81
N ALA A 133 4.72 11.81 2.49
CA ALA A 133 4.03 13.02 2.06
C ALA A 133 4.56 13.52 0.70
N GLU A 134 5.87 13.50 0.49
CA GLU A 134 6.47 13.86 -0.81
C GLU A 134 6.08 12.87 -1.93
N ALA A 135 6.10 11.56 -1.64
CA ALA A 135 5.68 10.53 -2.58
C ALA A 135 4.18 10.65 -2.94
N GLN A 136 3.33 10.99 -1.98
CA GLN A 136 1.92 11.28 -2.20
C GLN A 136 1.76 12.48 -3.14
N LYS A 137 2.41 13.61 -2.85
CA LYS A 137 2.36 14.80 -3.72
C LYS A 137 2.77 14.49 -5.15
N ARG A 138 3.86 13.73 -5.36
CA ARG A 138 4.29 13.29 -6.69
C ARG A 138 3.26 12.41 -7.39
N THR A 139 2.52 11.60 -6.62
CA THR A 139 1.46 10.75 -7.15
C THR A 139 0.25 11.58 -7.58
N GLU A 140 -0.18 12.54 -6.76
CA GLU A 140 -1.24 13.49 -7.10
C GLU A 140 -0.90 14.26 -8.39
N GLU A 141 0.32 14.78 -8.52
CA GLU A 141 0.78 15.45 -9.76
C GLU A 141 0.80 14.54 -11.00
N ARG A 142 1.00 13.22 -10.81
CA ARG A 142 0.91 12.25 -11.92
C ARG A 142 -0.53 11.96 -12.29
N VAL A 143 -1.42 11.86 -11.30
CA VAL A 143 -2.87 11.66 -11.52
C VAL A 143 -3.43 12.84 -12.30
N THR A 144 -3.16 14.09 -11.89
CA THR A 144 -3.62 15.28 -12.63
C THR A 144 -3.11 15.29 -14.08
N ARG A 145 -1.86 14.91 -14.31
CA ARG A 145 -1.33 14.80 -15.69
C ARG A 145 -2.03 13.72 -16.51
N LEU A 146 -2.37 12.58 -15.89
CA LEU A 146 -3.12 11.52 -16.56
C LEU A 146 -4.55 11.96 -16.86
N GLU A 147 -5.21 12.67 -15.95
CA GLU A 147 -6.54 13.24 -16.18
C GLU A 147 -6.55 14.16 -17.40
N THR A 148 -5.56 15.06 -17.51
CA THR A 148 -5.40 15.93 -18.70
C THR A 148 -5.18 15.11 -19.97
N ALA A 149 -4.27 14.13 -19.96
CA ALA A 149 -3.99 13.31 -21.14
C ALA A 149 -5.21 12.49 -21.59
N VAL A 150 -6.00 11.96 -20.64
CA VAL A 150 -7.25 11.25 -20.95
C VAL A 150 -8.28 12.19 -21.57
N ALA A 151 -8.40 13.43 -21.07
CA ALA A 151 -9.29 14.42 -21.65
C ALA A 151 -8.89 14.77 -23.11
N GLU A 152 -7.60 14.98 -23.37
CA GLU A 152 -7.08 15.24 -24.72
C GLU A 152 -7.32 14.06 -25.67
N LEU A 153 -7.12 12.83 -25.19
CA LEU A 153 -7.39 11.61 -25.97
C LEU A 153 -8.88 11.47 -26.29
N ALA A 154 -9.77 11.77 -25.34
CA ALA A 154 -11.22 11.74 -25.58
C ALA A 154 -11.63 12.76 -26.66
N GLU A 155 -11.04 13.95 -26.66
CA GLU A 155 -11.29 14.95 -27.70
C GLU A 155 -10.71 14.54 -29.07
N ALA A 156 -9.51 13.94 -29.09
CA ALA A 156 -8.93 13.38 -30.31
C ALA A 156 -9.76 12.23 -30.89
N GLN A 157 -10.30 11.35 -30.03
CA GLN A 157 -11.21 10.28 -30.43
C GLN A 157 -12.47 10.86 -31.07
N LYS A 158 -13.12 11.86 -30.43
CA LYS A 158 -14.31 12.52 -30.97
C LYS A 158 -14.07 13.09 -32.37
N ARG A 159 -12.95 13.80 -32.58
CA ARG A 159 -12.57 14.34 -33.90
C ARG A 159 -12.36 13.23 -34.94
N THR A 160 -11.79 12.10 -34.52
CA THR A 160 -11.59 10.94 -35.39
C THR A 160 -12.93 10.32 -35.78
N GLU A 161 -13.84 10.11 -34.84
CA GLU A 161 -15.19 9.61 -35.09
C GLU A 161 -15.98 10.52 -36.05
N GLU A 162 -15.88 11.83 -35.89
CA GLU A 162 -16.47 12.80 -36.82
C GLU A 162 -15.87 12.68 -38.23
N SER A 163 -14.56 12.49 -38.32
CA SER A 163 -13.85 12.34 -39.60
C SER A 163 -14.23 11.04 -40.32
N VAL A 164 -14.31 9.92 -39.57
CA VAL A 164 -14.78 8.63 -40.08
C VAL A 164 -16.22 8.73 -40.58
N ASN A 165 -17.10 9.40 -39.84
CA ASN A 165 -18.49 9.61 -40.27
C ASN A 165 -18.58 10.44 -41.56
N LYS A 166 -17.74 11.48 -41.71
CA LYS A 166 -17.67 12.27 -42.95
C LYS A 166 -17.17 11.40 -44.12
N LEU A 167 -16.16 10.58 -43.89
CA LEU A 167 -15.61 9.66 -44.90
C LEU A 167 -16.66 8.62 -45.32
N ALA A 168 -17.37 8.01 -44.37
CA ALA A 168 -18.44 7.05 -44.65
C ALA A 168 -19.52 7.66 -45.57
N LYS A 169 -19.95 8.90 -45.29
CA LYS A 169 -20.89 9.65 -46.15
C LYS A 169 -20.32 9.94 -47.54
N ALA A 170 -19.02 10.22 -47.66
CA ALA A 170 -18.37 10.46 -48.94
C ALA A 170 -18.31 9.18 -49.78
N VAL A 171 -17.95 8.04 -49.18
CA VAL A 171 -17.94 6.73 -49.83
C VAL A 171 -19.34 6.35 -50.33
N ASP A 172 -20.37 6.50 -49.50
CA ASP A 172 -21.76 6.24 -49.88
C ASP A 172 -22.26 7.14 -51.04
N ARG A 173 -21.78 8.40 -51.11
CA ARG A 173 -22.04 9.27 -52.27
C ARG A 173 -21.30 8.81 -53.53
N LEU A 174 -20.07 8.33 -53.41
CA LEU A 174 -19.30 7.81 -54.54
C LEU A 174 -19.95 6.53 -55.08
N ASP A 175 -20.37 5.63 -54.20
CA ASP A 175 -21.04 4.38 -54.57
C ASP A 175 -22.31 4.65 -55.39
N ARG A 176 -23.19 5.55 -54.91
CA ARG A 176 -24.37 5.98 -55.69
C ARG A 176 -24.04 6.57 -57.07
N LYS A 177 -22.96 7.36 -57.17
CA LYS A 177 -22.52 7.91 -58.46
C LYS A 177 -21.98 6.82 -59.38
N MET A 178 -21.23 5.86 -58.84
CA MET A 178 -20.73 4.72 -59.61
C MET A 178 -21.87 3.84 -60.12
N MET A 179 -22.88 3.55 -59.30
CA MET A 179 -24.08 2.84 -59.75
C MET A 179 -24.78 3.58 -60.90
N ALA A 180 -24.97 4.90 -60.77
CA ALA A 180 -25.60 5.71 -61.81
C ALA A 180 -24.79 5.76 -63.11
N LEU A 181 -23.45 5.83 -63.02
CA LEU A 181 -22.55 5.77 -64.17
C LEU A 181 -22.57 4.39 -64.84
N GLY A 182 -22.53 3.31 -64.05
CA GLY A 182 -22.62 1.94 -64.56
C GLY A 182 -23.93 1.69 -65.33
N ALA A 183 -25.06 2.18 -64.80
CA ALA A 183 -26.35 2.07 -65.47
C ALA A 183 -26.40 2.84 -66.81
N ARG A 184 -25.83 4.06 -66.86
CA ARG A 184 -25.78 4.86 -68.10
C ARG A 184 -24.83 4.28 -69.14
N TRP A 185 -23.65 3.83 -68.72
CA TRP A 185 -22.70 3.18 -69.63
C TRP A 185 -23.26 1.92 -70.26
N GLY A 186 -24.05 1.12 -69.54
CA GLY A 186 -24.75 -0.03 -70.12
C GLY A 186 -25.69 0.36 -71.26
N LEU A 187 -26.62 1.27 -71.00
CA LEU A 187 -27.64 1.69 -71.97
C LEU A 187 -27.06 2.44 -73.18
N ASP A 188 -26.15 3.40 -72.95
CA ASP A 188 -25.57 4.22 -74.01
C ASP A 188 -24.63 3.39 -74.91
N SER A 189 -23.93 2.39 -74.35
CA SER A 189 -23.04 1.52 -75.12
C SER A 189 -23.80 0.51 -75.97
N GLU A 190 -24.87 -0.08 -75.44
CA GLU A 190 -25.74 -1.02 -76.16
C GLU A 190 -26.40 -0.35 -77.38
N GLN A 191 -26.97 0.84 -77.20
CA GLN A 191 -27.59 1.59 -78.31
C GLN A 191 -26.56 2.04 -79.35
N SER A 192 -25.39 2.52 -78.92
CA SER A 192 -24.34 2.97 -79.85
C SER A 192 -23.78 1.80 -80.67
N PHE A 193 -23.61 0.63 -80.04
CA PHE A 193 -23.15 -0.56 -80.72
C PHE A 193 -24.17 -1.00 -81.79
N ARG A 194 -25.45 -1.03 -81.44
CA ARG A 194 -26.53 -1.37 -82.36
C ARG A 194 -26.58 -0.46 -83.58
N ASN A 195 -26.53 0.86 -83.35
CA ASN A 195 -26.52 1.85 -84.44
C ASN A 195 -25.30 1.67 -85.35
N GLY A 196 -24.11 1.46 -84.77
CA GLY A 196 -22.88 1.21 -85.53
C GLY A 196 -22.95 -0.08 -86.36
N MET A 197 -23.48 -1.16 -85.79
CA MET A 197 -23.70 -2.42 -86.49
C MET A 197 -24.63 -2.23 -87.69
N GLN A 198 -25.73 -1.50 -87.53
CA GLN A 198 -26.65 -1.20 -88.62
C GLN A 198 -25.96 -0.46 -89.78
N MET A 199 -25.19 0.59 -89.49
CA MET A 199 -24.47 1.34 -90.53
C MET A 199 -23.49 0.48 -91.35
N VAL A 200 -22.84 -0.51 -90.72
CA VAL A 200 -21.88 -1.39 -91.40
C VAL A 200 -22.56 -2.40 -92.32
N VAL A 201 -23.71 -2.92 -91.93
CA VAL A 201 -24.34 -4.05 -92.61
C VAL A 201 -25.42 -3.64 -93.62
N GLU A 202 -25.93 -2.40 -93.54
CA GLU A 202 -26.98 -1.86 -94.41
C GLU A 202 -26.57 -1.82 -95.88
N ASP A 203 -25.39 -1.30 -96.21
CA ASP A 203 -24.85 -1.27 -97.59
C ASP A 203 -24.56 -2.67 -98.15
N LEU A 204 -24.40 -3.66 -97.27
CA LEU A 204 -24.24 -5.06 -97.64
C LEU A 204 -25.59 -5.75 -97.86
N GLY A 205 -26.72 -5.07 -97.71
CA GLY A 205 -28.07 -5.62 -97.88
C GLY A 205 -28.54 -6.46 -96.69
N TYR A 206 -27.93 -6.35 -95.52
CA TYR A 206 -28.47 -6.86 -94.27
C TYR A 206 -29.32 -5.78 -93.60
N LYS A 207 -30.42 -6.19 -92.96
CA LYS A 207 -31.24 -5.29 -92.15
C LYS A 207 -31.15 -5.70 -90.69
N VAL A 208 -30.87 -4.74 -89.82
CA VAL A 208 -30.97 -4.90 -88.37
C VAL A 208 -32.37 -4.43 -87.95
N GLU A 209 -33.14 -5.30 -87.33
CA GLU A 209 -34.48 -5.01 -86.82
C GLU A 209 -34.51 -5.24 -85.31
N ASN A 210 -35.01 -4.25 -84.59
CA ASN A 210 -35.45 -4.43 -83.21
C ASN A 210 -36.90 -4.92 -83.25
N ILE A 211 -37.15 -6.15 -82.83
CA ILE A 211 -38.49 -6.73 -82.82
C ILE A 211 -39.00 -6.79 -81.38
N VAL A 212 -40.07 -6.05 -81.12
CA VAL A 212 -40.79 -6.04 -79.84
C VAL A 212 -42.11 -6.79 -80.00
N PHE A 213 -42.37 -7.77 -79.14
CA PHE A 213 -43.57 -8.59 -79.18
C PHE A 213 -44.02 -9.04 -77.78
N PRO A 214 -45.32 -9.29 -77.57
CA PRO A 214 -45.85 -9.67 -76.27
C PRO A 214 -45.59 -11.16 -75.93
N ASP A 215 -45.20 -11.42 -74.68
CA ASP A 215 -45.25 -12.72 -74.03
C ASP A 215 -46.47 -12.77 -73.10
N GLU A 216 -47.60 -13.26 -73.61
CA GLU A 216 -48.86 -13.30 -72.85
C GLU A 216 -48.96 -14.46 -71.86
N GLU A 217 -48.09 -15.46 -72.00
CA GLU A 217 -48.08 -16.69 -71.20
C GLU A 217 -46.99 -16.68 -70.13
N GLY A 218 -46.08 -15.71 -70.17
CA GLY A 218 -44.95 -15.61 -69.26
C GLY A 218 -43.87 -16.67 -69.52
N VAL A 219 -43.69 -17.09 -70.77
CA VAL A 219 -42.73 -18.12 -71.17
C VAL A 219 -41.29 -17.70 -70.84
N VAL A 220 -40.95 -16.43 -71.05
CA VAL A 220 -39.57 -15.93 -70.95
C VAL A 220 -39.21 -15.55 -69.52
N PHE A 221 -40.11 -14.92 -68.76
CA PHE A 221 -39.78 -14.39 -67.43
C PHE A 221 -40.70 -14.90 -66.30
N GLY A 222 -41.65 -15.78 -66.61
CA GLY A 222 -42.60 -16.31 -65.63
C GLY A 222 -43.83 -15.43 -65.38
N ASP A 223 -43.94 -14.29 -66.06
CA ASP A 223 -45.11 -13.39 -66.03
C ASP A 223 -45.22 -12.64 -67.36
N LYS A 224 -46.39 -12.02 -67.62
CA LYS A 224 -46.68 -11.31 -68.86
C LYS A 224 -45.75 -10.12 -69.05
N ALA A 225 -45.07 -10.05 -70.19
CA ALA A 225 -44.12 -8.99 -70.48
C ALA A 225 -44.05 -8.65 -71.97
N GLN A 226 -43.54 -7.47 -72.30
CA GLN A 226 -43.03 -7.18 -73.65
C GLN A 226 -41.62 -7.76 -73.75
N VAL A 227 -41.35 -8.51 -74.81
CA VAL A 227 -40.05 -9.12 -75.09
C VAL A 227 -39.45 -8.42 -76.30
N GLU A 228 -38.15 -8.14 -76.24
CA GLU A 228 -37.37 -7.54 -77.30
C GLU A 228 -36.26 -8.51 -77.75
N ILE A 229 -36.08 -8.61 -79.07
CA ILE A 229 -34.95 -9.30 -79.70
C ILE A 229 -34.41 -8.44 -80.85
N ASP A 230 -33.08 -8.32 -80.92
CA ASP A 230 -32.42 -7.75 -82.09
C ASP A 230 -32.13 -8.84 -83.11
N CYS A 231 -32.61 -8.64 -84.34
CA CYS A 231 -32.46 -9.61 -85.43
C CYS A 231 -31.73 -8.97 -86.60
N VAL A 232 -30.79 -9.69 -87.20
CA VAL A 232 -30.12 -9.31 -88.44
C VAL A 232 -30.54 -10.27 -89.54
N VAL A 233 -31.12 -9.74 -90.62
CA VAL A 233 -31.72 -10.54 -91.71
C VAL A 233 -31.07 -10.21 -93.06
N LYS A 234 -30.68 -11.24 -93.83
CA LYS A 234 -30.34 -11.11 -95.28
C LYS A 234 -30.51 -12.43 -96.02
N ASN A 235 -31.06 -12.37 -97.24
CA ASN A 235 -31.18 -13.50 -98.16
C ASN A 235 -31.80 -14.77 -97.51
N GLY A 236 -32.78 -14.57 -96.63
CA GLY A 236 -33.45 -15.66 -95.92
C GLY A 236 -32.74 -16.17 -94.67
N LYS A 237 -31.50 -15.74 -94.39
CA LYS A 237 -30.77 -16.06 -93.16
C LYS A 237 -31.05 -15.01 -92.08
N THR A 238 -31.41 -15.45 -90.88
CA THR A 238 -31.72 -14.60 -89.73
C THR A 238 -30.84 -14.94 -88.54
N ILE A 239 -30.21 -13.92 -87.95
CA ILE A 239 -29.35 -14.05 -86.77
C ILE A 239 -29.99 -13.24 -85.64
N ALA A 240 -30.30 -13.88 -84.51
CA ALA A 240 -30.70 -13.13 -83.32
C ALA A 240 -29.46 -12.75 -82.51
N ILE A 241 -29.43 -11.51 -82.04
CA ILE A 241 -28.31 -10.91 -81.32
C ILE A 241 -28.81 -10.37 -79.98
N GLU A 242 -28.12 -10.71 -78.89
CA GLU A 242 -28.29 -10.04 -77.59
C GLU A 242 -26.98 -9.34 -77.23
N ILE A 243 -27.06 -8.04 -76.96
CA ILE A 243 -25.92 -7.23 -76.52
C ILE A 243 -26.13 -6.92 -75.05
N LYS A 244 -25.13 -7.22 -74.21
CA LYS A 244 -25.20 -6.91 -72.79
C LYS A 244 -23.84 -6.52 -72.25
N SER A 245 -23.80 -5.60 -71.30
CA SER A 245 -22.55 -5.21 -70.62
C SER A 245 -21.92 -6.36 -69.79
N SER A 246 -22.72 -7.35 -69.37
CA SER A 246 -22.24 -8.58 -68.73
C SER A 246 -23.28 -9.70 -68.89
N VAL A 247 -22.84 -10.95 -69.06
CA VAL A 247 -23.71 -12.10 -69.34
C VAL A 247 -23.46 -13.24 -68.36
N ASN A 248 -24.53 -13.77 -67.76
CA ASN A 248 -24.52 -14.98 -66.94
C ASN A 248 -25.37 -16.11 -67.56
N LYS A 249 -25.41 -17.29 -66.91
CA LYS A 249 -26.22 -18.45 -67.36
C LYS A 249 -27.70 -18.14 -67.53
N GLY A 250 -28.27 -17.35 -66.61
CA GLY A 250 -29.68 -16.96 -66.64
C GLY A 250 -29.99 -16.07 -67.84
N ASP A 251 -29.08 -15.16 -68.20
CA ASP A 251 -29.21 -14.32 -69.38
C ASP A 251 -29.24 -15.15 -70.67
N LEU A 252 -28.35 -16.15 -70.81
CA LEU A 252 -28.35 -17.05 -71.97
C LEU A 252 -29.64 -17.88 -72.08
N ALA A 253 -30.12 -18.41 -70.94
CA ALA A 253 -31.36 -19.17 -70.89
C ALA A 253 -32.59 -18.28 -71.19
N ALA A 254 -32.58 -17.03 -70.75
CA ALA A 254 -33.60 -16.05 -71.09
C ALA A 254 -33.56 -15.73 -72.59
N PHE A 255 -32.38 -15.42 -73.14
CA PHE A 255 -32.21 -15.14 -74.57
C PHE A 255 -32.70 -16.29 -75.45
N ARG A 256 -32.36 -17.54 -75.11
CA ARG A 256 -32.88 -18.71 -75.83
C ARG A 256 -34.41 -18.78 -75.77
N ARG A 257 -35.02 -18.59 -74.60
CA ARG A 257 -36.49 -18.59 -74.47
C ARG A 257 -37.15 -17.45 -75.24
N LYS A 258 -36.53 -16.26 -75.29
CA LYS A 258 -37.01 -15.16 -76.13
C LYS A 258 -37.07 -15.62 -77.59
N VAL A 259 -35.97 -16.18 -78.09
CA VAL A 259 -35.89 -16.66 -79.48
C VAL A 259 -36.92 -17.76 -79.74
N ASP A 260 -37.01 -18.76 -78.89
CA ASP A 260 -37.97 -19.86 -79.07
C ASP A 260 -39.42 -19.33 -79.12
N LEU A 261 -39.74 -18.31 -78.29
CA LEU A 261 -41.04 -17.64 -78.34
C LEU A 261 -41.24 -16.85 -79.63
N TYR A 262 -40.21 -16.12 -80.10
CA TYR A 262 -40.25 -15.42 -81.38
C TYR A 262 -40.52 -16.39 -82.53
N GLU A 263 -39.79 -17.52 -82.60
CA GLU A 263 -39.98 -18.52 -83.64
C GLU A 263 -41.39 -19.10 -83.63
N ARG A 264 -41.98 -19.27 -82.43
CA ARG A 264 -43.35 -19.75 -82.24
C ARG A 264 -44.40 -18.74 -82.73
N ILE A 265 -44.23 -17.46 -82.40
CA ILE A 265 -45.21 -16.41 -82.71
C ILE A 265 -45.18 -16.03 -84.20
N PHE A 266 -43.98 -15.87 -84.75
CA PHE A 266 -43.80 -15.38 -86.11
C PHE A 266 -43.65 -16.49 -87.16
N GLU A 267 -43.65 -17.76 -86.72
CA GLU A 267 -43.45 -18.95 -87.56
C GLU A 267 -42.20 -18.86 -88.45
N LYS A 268 -41.15 -18.21 -87.93
CA LYS A 268 -39.87 -17.98 -88.61
C LYS A 268 -38.73 -18.54 -87.78
N LYS A 269 -37.85 -19.32 -88.40
CA LYS A 269 -36.66 -19.86 -87.73
C LYS A 269 -35.52 -18.84 -87.69
N ILE A 270 -34.81 -18.83 -86.57
CA ILE A 270 -33.54 -18.12 -86.40
C ILE A 270 -32.42 -19.11 -86.70
N ASP A 271 -31.57 -18.76 -87.65
CA ASP A 271 -30.50 -19.65 -88.12
C ASP A 271 -29.28 -19.62 -87.20
N GLU A 272 -29.00 -18.49 -86.55
CA GLU A 272 -27.87 -18.36 -85.63
C GLU A 272 -28.20 -17.47 -84.43
N LEU A 273 -27.63 -17.83 -83.28
CA LEU A 273 -27.70 -17.06 -82.05
C LEU A 273 -26.34 -16.47 -81.73
N LEU A 274 -26.31 -15.17 -81.46
CA LEU A 274 -25.10 -14.45 -81.09
C LEU A 274 -25.32 -13.63 -79.82
N VAL A 275 -24.40 -13.73 -78.87
CA VAL A 275 -24.36 -12.86 -77.70
C VAL A 275 -23.07 -12.07 -77.73
N ILE A 276 -23.17 -10.76 -77.60
CA ILE A 276 -22.05 -9.83 -77.63
C ILE A 276 -21.94 -9.19 -76.24
N SER A 277 -20.83 -9.43 -75.55
CA SER A 277 -20.59 -8.86 -74.23
C SER A 277 -19.11 -8.73 -73.93
N PRO A 278 -18.65 -7.61 -73.34
CA PRO A 278 -17.26 -7.49 -72.90
C PRO A 278 -16.92 -8.42 -71.72
N PHE A 279 -17.93 -8.87 -70.96
CA PHE A 279 -17.76 -9.75 -69.79
C PHE A 279 -18.74 -10.92 -69.81
N ILE A 280 -18.24 -12.15 -69.81
CA ILE A 280 -19.07 -13.36 -69.79
C ILE A 280 -18.64 -14.20 -68.60
N ASP A 281 -19.59 -14.60 -67.74
CA ASP A 281 -19.29 -15.56 -66.66
C ASP A 281 -18.71 -16.84 -67.28
N PRO A 282 -17.49 -17.28 -66.90
CA PRO A 282 -16.88 -18.48 -67.46
C PRO A 282 -17.73 -19.74 -67.32
N ARG A 283 -18.64 -19.79 -66.34
CA ARG A 283 -19.56 -20.93 -66.18
C ARG A 283 -20.66 -20.93 -67.25
N ALA A 284 -20.97 -19.79 -67.84
CA ALA A 284 -22.03 -19.61 -68.83
C ALA A 284 -21.64 -20.13 -70.21
N THR A 285 -20.35 -20.21 -70.55
CA THR A 285 -19.87 -20.70 -71.85
C THR A 285 -20.36 -22.11 -72.16
N VAL A 286 -20.28 -23.04 -71.20
CA VAL A 286 -20.79 -24.42 -71.36
C VAL A 286 -22.27 -24.44 -71.75
N LEU A 287 -23.08 -23.53 -71.20
CA LEU A 287 -24.48 -23.42 -71.56
C LEU A 287 -24.65 -22.80 -72.94
N ALA A 288 -23.84 -21.81 -73.31
CA ALA A 288 -23.86 -21.21 -74.65
C ALA A 288 -23.61 -22.28 -75.72
N HIS A 289 -22.59 -23.12 -75.57
CA HIS A 289 -22.32 -24.23 -76.50
C HIS A 289 -23.48 -25.22 -76.56
N LYS A 290 -24.06 -25.57 -75.40
CA LYS A 290 -25.22 -26.48 -75.35
C LYS A 290 -26.45 -25.92 -76.07
N LEU A 291 -26.63 -24.60 -76.06
CA LEU A 291 -27.77 -23.91 -76.67
C LEU A 291 -27.49 -23.41 -78.10
N ASP A 292 -26.31 -23.73 -78.65
CA ASP A 292 -25.82 -23.26 -79.96
C ASP A 292 -25.79 -21.73 -80.07
N ILE A 293 -25.33 -21.07 -79.00
CA ILE A 293 -25.17 -19.62 -78.93
C ILE A 293 -23.69 -19.28 -79.12
N LYS A 294 -23.40 -18.53 -80.19
CA LYS A 294 -22.07 -17.95 -80.43
C LYS A 294 -21.82 -16.80 -79.47
N LEU A 295 -20.60 -16.70 -78.96
CA LEU A 295 -20.20 -15.63 -78.04
C LEU A 295 -19.18 -14.73 -78.73
N ALA A 296 -19.36 -13.42 -78.64
CA ALA A 296 -18.37 -12.43 -79.04
C ALA A 296 -17.99 -11.60 -77.81
N THR A 297 -16.75 -11.75 -77.34
CA THR A 297 -16.26 -11.15 -76.10
C THR A 297 -14.88 -10.54 -76.24
N SER A 298 -14.55 -9.56 -75.38
CA SER A 298 -13.20 -9.00 -75.27
C SER A 298 -12.23 -9.89 -74.48
N GLU A 299 -12.72 -10.93 -73.79
CA GLU A 299 -11.89 -11.87 -73.04
C GLU A 299 -11.28 -12.94 -73.97
N LYS A 300 -9.95 -12.95 -74.09
CA LYS A 300 -9.23 -13.95 -74.91
C LYS A 300 -9.27 -15.33 -74.24
N GLY A 301 -9.62 -16.37 -75.02
CA GLY A 301 -9.52 -17.78 -74.60
C GLY A 301 -10.83 -18.46 -74.19
N LEU A 302 -11.99 -17.81 -74.37
CA LEU A 302 -13.30 -18.45 -74.14
C LEU A 302 -13.84 -19.20 -75.36
N ASP A 303 -13.26 -18.97 -76.55
CA ASP A 303 -13.65 -19.64 -77.81
C ASP A 303 -13.06 -21.06 -77.98
N GLU A 304 -12.24 -21.53 -77.01
CA GLU A 304 -11.47 -22.78 -77.08
C GLU A 304 -11.96 -23.89 -76.12
N ILE A 305 -13.13 -23.75 -75.49
CA ILE A 305 -13.73 -24.72 -74.55
C ILE A 305 -14.98 -25.33 -75.17
#